data_AF-A0A2V7S707-F1
#
_entry.id   AF-A0A2V7S707-F1
#
_cell.length_a   1.000
_cell.length_b   1.000
_cell.length_c   1.000
_cell.angle_alpha   90.00
_cell.angle_beta   90.00
_cell.angle_gamma   90.00
#
_symmetry.space_group_name_H-M   'P 1'
#
loop_
_entity.id
_entity.type
_entity.pdbx_description
1 polymer ?
#
loop_
_entity_poly.entity_id
_entity_poly.type
_entity_poly.pdbx_seq_one_letter_code
_entity_poly.pdbx_strand_id
1 'polypeptide(L)'
;MRDTMSTTALPAESDRSDFRTVMLGGTKLGLVTAVAVVAFLAVSRQVTAHVPQRALETLIVLAAGAAVSFLPAQWAVARNVEGIAGAAAMGLWGTVVFMAFDIVVLRPLKAYPWTWDAVGGGSSWWYLPIWWMLGTFVAWMGGILTASQARRGEATLVRVALPVIVATVVLVTVARFAGFAAPLPALTGAGFAISLAALAAVALARKA
;
A
#
# COMPACT_ATOMS: atom_id res chain seq x y z
N MET A 1 -0.25 44.99 34.91
CA MET A 1 0.48 44.37 33.78
C MET A 1 0.12 42.90 33.79
N ARG A 2 -0.59 42.42 32.76
CA ARG A 2 -0.83 40.97 32.56
C ARG A 2 0.23 40.50 31.57
N ASP A 3 1.08 39.59 32.01
CA ASP A 3 2.02 38.89 31.14
C ASP A 3 1.22 38.03 30.16
N THR A 4 1.22 38.43 28.89
CA THR A 4 0.76 37.59 27.80
C THR A 4 1.78 36.45 27.66
N MET A 5 1.44 35.27 28.17
CA MET A 5 2.12 34.03 27.81
C MET A 5 2.08 33.90 26.27
N SER A 6 3.21 34.18 25.62
CA SER A 6 3.43 33.81 24.24
C SER A 6 3.61 32.30 24.22
N THR A 7 2.53 31.57 23.94
CA THR A 7 2.58 30.14 23.65
C THR A 7 3.39 30.00 22.36
N THR A 8 4.68 29.67 22.47
CA THR A 8 5.50 29.33 21.32
C THR A 8 4.90 28.08 20.69
N ALA A 9 4.13 28.25 19.62
CA ALA A 9 3.66 27.12 18.82
C ALA A 9 4.91 26.39 18.32
N LEU A 10 5.06 25.12 18.69
CA LEU A 10 6.10 24.27 18.10
C LEU A 10 5.95 24.34 16.58
N PRO A 11 7.06 24.42 15.81
CA PRO A 11 6.99 24.37 14.36
C PRO A 11 6.14 23.17 13.95
N ALA A 12 5.13 23.40 13.11
CA ALA A 12 4.37 22.30 12.54
C ALA A 12 5.34 21.34 11.88
N GLU A 13 5.25 20.05 12.21
CA GLU A 13 6.13 19.02 11.65
C GLU A 13 6.03 19.10 10.12
N SER A 14 7.16 19.38 9.46
CA SER A 14 7.22 19.61 8.02
C SER A 14 7.17 18.29 7.25
N ASP A 15 6.58 18.34 6.05
CA ASP A 15 6.62 17.21 5.10
C ASP A 15 8.08 16.74 4.90
N ARG A 16 8.30 15.42 4.77
CA ARG A 16 9.62 14.81 4.53
C ARG A 16 9.65 14.12 3.18
N SER A 17 10.22 14.81 2.20
CA SER A 17 10.30 14.42 0.79
C SER A 17 11.74 14.31 0.28
N ASP A 18 12.74 14.57 1.14
CA ASP A 18 14.14 14.60 0.74
C ASP A 18 14.60 13.23 0.22
N PHE A 19 15.58 13.25 -0.70
CA PHE A 19 16.05 12.06 -1.39
C PHE A 19 16.45 10.93 -0.43
N ARG A 20 17.12 11.26 0.69
CA ARG A 20 17.57 10.26 1.66
C ARG A 20 16.36 9.60 2.33
N THR A 21 15.38 10.38 2.76
CA THR A 21 14.14 9.86 3.36
C THR A 21 13.37 8.98 2.38
N VAL A 22 13.25 9.40 1.12
CA VAL A 22 12.59 8.62 0.07
C VAL A 22 13.31 7.29 -0.20
N MET A 23 14.64 7.31 -0.35
CA MET A 23 15.41 6.10 -0.60
C MET A 23 15.34 5.12 0.57
N LEU A 24 15.56 5.58 1.81
CA LEU A 24 15.49 4.72 2.99
C LEU A 24 14.08 4.19 3.25
N GLY A 25 13.06 5.05 3.10
CA GLY A 25 11.65 4.69 3.27
C GLY A 25 11.21 3.67 2.22
N GLY A 26 11.51 3.92 0.95
CA GLY A 26 11.19 2.99 -0.14
C GLY A 26 11.95 1.67 0.00
N THR A 27 13.24 1.66 0.36
CA THR A 27 13.97 0.39 0.60
C THR A 27 13.32 -0.43 1.71
N LYS A 28 12.95 0.19 2.83
CA LYS A 28 12.19 -0.50 3.90
C LYS A 28 10.87 -1.04 3.37
N LEU A 29 10.14 -0.24 2.58
CA LEU A 29 8.87 -0.65 2.00
C LEU A 29 9.01 -1.86 1.07
N GLY A 30 10.01 -1.87 0.19
CA GLY A 30 10.28 -2.98 -0.71
C GLY A 30 10.61 -4.27 0.02
N LEU A 31 11.39 -4.20 1.10
CA LEU A 31 11.69 -5.35 1.96
C LEU A 31 10.45 -5.86 2.69
N VAL A 32 9.58 -4.96 3.19
CA VAL A 32 8.30 -5.35 3.80
C VAL A 32 7.41 -6.07 2.79
N THR A 33 7.33 -5.58 1.55
CA THR A 33 6.61 -6.25 0.46
C THR A 33 7.17 -7.63 0.16
N ALA A 34 8.50 -7.77 0.08
CA ALA A 34 9.16 -9.06 -0.13
C ALA A 34 8.82 -10.06 0.97
N VAL A 35 8.86 -9.64 2.24
CA VAL A 35 8.48 -10.48 3.39
C VAL A 35 7.01 -10.89 3.32
N ALA A 36 6.10 -9.97 2.96
CA ALA A 36 4.68 -10.29 2.81
C ALA A 36 4.45 -11.33 1.70
N VAL A 37 5.15 -11.22 0.57
CA VAL A 37 5.09 -12.21 -0.52
C VAL A 37 5.63 -13.56 -0.07
N VAL A 38 6.78 -13.59 0.63
CA VAL A 38 7.33 -14.84 1.18
C VAL A 38 6.34 -15.48 2.16
N ALA A 39 5.71 -14.69 3.03
CA ALA A 39 4.68 -15.19 3.95
C ALA A 39 3.47 -15.75 3.20
N PHE A 40 2.99 -15.07 2.16
CA PHE A 40 1.91 -15.56 1.31
C PHE A 40 2.29 -16.89 0.64
N LEU A 41 3.51 -16.99 0.11
CA LEU A 41 4.01 -18.22 -0.50
C LEU A 41 4.16 -19.36 0.51
N ALA A 42 4.61 -19.07 1.73
CA ALA A 42 4.69 -20.05 2.80
C ALA A 42 3.30 -20.60 3.16
N VAL A 43 2.32 -19.72 3.37
CA VAL A 43 0.93 -20.12 3.65
C VAL A 43 0.35 -20.95 2.52
N SER A 44 0.51 -20.49 1.27
CA SER A 44 -0.06 -21.18 0.11
C SER A 44 0.51 -22.57 -0.15
N ARG A 45 1.73 -22.85 0.34
CA ARG A 45 2.42 -24.14 0.19
C ARG A 45 2.27 -25.06 1.40
N GLN A 46 2.15 -24.50 2.61
CA GLN A 46 2.23 -25.27 3.87
C GLN A 46 0.86 -25.52 4.50
N VAL A 47 -0.14 -24.66 4.26
CA VAL A 47 -1.48 -24.82 4.83
C VAL A 47 -2.34 -25.61 3.86
N THR A 48 -2.62 -26.87 4.18
CA THR A 48 -3.37 -27.80 3.30
C THR A 48 -4.89 -27.62 3.39
N ALA A 49 -5.38 -27.07 4.49
CA ALA A 49 -6.80 -26.81 4.71
C ALA A 49 -7.23 -25.54 3.95
N HIS A 50 -8.16 -25.70 3.01
CA HIS A 50 -8.51 -24.66 2.04
C HIS A 50 -9.06 -23.39 2.69
N VAL A 51 -9.98 -23.51 3.65
CA VAL A 51 -10.58 -22.35 4.34
C VAL A 51 -9.54 -21.54 5.14
N PRO A 52 -8.77 -22.12 6.07
CA PRO A 52 -7.77 -21.37 6.82
C PRO A 52 -6.63 -20.84 5.94
N GLN A 53 -6.24 -21.57 4.89
CA GLN A 53 -5.28 -21.08 3.89
C GLN A 53 -5.79 -19.78 3.27
N ARG A 54 -7.01 -19.76 2.73
CA ARG A 54 -7.58 -18.56 2.09
C ARG A 54 -7.75 -17.41 3.06
N ALA A 55 -8.14 -17.69 4.30
CA ALA A 55 -8.25 -16.65 5.33
C ALA A 55 -6.89 -15.99 5.63
N LEU A 56 -5.84 -16.79 5.84
CA LEU A 56 -4.49 -16.28 6.10
C LEU A 56 -3.92 -15.52 4.91
N GLU A 57 -4.06 -16.06 3.69
CA GLU A 57 -3.68 -15.37 2.45
C GLU A 57 -4.39 -14.01 2.31
N THR A 58 -5.69 -13.95 2.59
CA THR A 58 -6.48 -12.71 2.58
C THR A 58 -5.98 -11.70 3.63
N LEU A 59 -5.68 -12.15 4.85
CA LEU A 59 -5.14 -11.29 5.90
C LEU A 59 -3.78 -10.71 5.52
N ILE A 60 -2.90 -11.53 4.92
CA ILE A 60 -1.59 -11.07 4.43
C ILE A 60 -1.78 -10.01 3.35
N VAL A 61 -2.66 -10.24 2.36
CA VAL A 61 -2.93 -9.27 1.29
C VAL A 61 -3.48 -7.96 1.86
N LEU A 62 -4.42 -8.02 2.81
CA LEU A 62 -5.02 -6.83 3.41
C LEU A 62 -4.01 -6.03 4.25
N ALA A 63 -3.19 -6.73 5.06
CA ALA A 63 -2.15 -6.11 5.88
C ALA A 63 -1.05 -5.50 5.02
N ALA A 64 -0.58 -6.22 4.00
CA ALA A 64 0.42 -5.72 3.05
C ALA A 64 -0.12 -4.50 2.28
N GLY A 65 -1.36 -4.57 1.77
CA GLY A 65 -2.05 -3.47 1.11
C GLY A 65 -2.11 -2.21 1.99
N ALA A 66 -2.55 -2.36 3.24
CA ALA A 66 -2.56 -1.25 4.19
C ALA A 66 -1.14 -0.69 4.47
N ALA A 67 -0.15 -1.56 4.64
CA ALA A 67 1.23 -1.15 4.89
C ALA A 67 1.79 -0.33 3.71
N VAL A 68 1.68 -0.84 2.48
CA VAL A 68 2.24 -0.16 1.29
C VAL A 68 1.49 1.11 0.91
N SER A 69 0.20 1.21 1.26
CA SER A 69 -0.57 2.44 1.04
C SER A 69 -0.28 3.53 2.07
N PHE A 70 -0.19 3.18 3.36
CA PHE A 70 -0.24 4.19 4.42
C PHE A 70 1.11 4.44 5.11
N LEU A 71 2.00 3.46 5.23
CA LEU A 71 3.31 3.69 5.86
C LEU A 71 4.16 4.77 5.15
N PRO A 72 4.21 4.84 3.81
CA PRO A 72 4.95 5.90 3.13
C PRO A 72 4.48 7.30 3.55
N ALA A 73 3.17 7.49 3.67
CA ALA A 73 2.58 8.77 4.08
C ALA A 73 2.89 9.11 5.55
N GLN A 74 2.99 8.12 6.43
CA GLN A 74 3.39 8.32 7.83
C GLN A 74 4.86 8.70 7.93
N TRP A 75 5.75 8.05 7.18
CA TRP A 75 7.18 8.37 7.17
C TRP A 75 7.49 9.72 6.51
N ALA A 76 6.74 10.07 5.47
CA ALA A 76 6.81 11.37 4.80
C ALA A 76 6.10 12.49 5.57
N VAL A 77 5.41 12.17 6.68
CA VAL A 77 4.58 13.11 7.45
C VAL A 77 3.63 13.88 6.53
N ALA A 78 2.92 13.16 5.65
CA ALA A 78 2.21 13.77 4.53
C ALA A 78 1.04 14.68 4.99
N ARG A 79 1.25 16.00 4.90
CA ARG A 79 0.23 17.03 5.17
C ARG A 79 -0.10 17.85 3.92
N ASN A 80 0.88 18.06 3.04
CA ASN A 80 0.72 18.81 1.79
C ASN A 80 1.13 18.01 0.56
N VAL A 81 1.13 18.67 -0.60
CA VAL A 81 1.45 18.08 -1.90
C VAL A 81 2.84 17.45 -1.91
N GLU A 82 3.81 18.09 -1.23
CA GLU A 82 5.18 17.61 -1.14
C GLU A 82 5.28 16.28 -0.38
N GLY A 83 4.64 16.16 0.78
CA GLY A 83 4.60 14.89 1.52
C GLY A 83 3.83 13.79 0.78
N ILE A 84 2.76 14.14 0.05
CA ILE A 84 2.04 13.20 -0.82
C ILE A 84 2.96 12.69 -1.94
N ALA A 85 3.72 13.58 -2.57
CA ALA A 85 4.69 13.22 -3.60
C ALA A 85 5.84 12.36 -3.03
N GLY A 86 6.34 12.69 -1.83
CA GLY A 86 7.33 11.89 -1.11
C GLY A 86 6.84 10.47 -0.83
N ALA A 87 5.59 10.31 -0.39
CA ALA A 87 4.97 9.00 -0.19
C ALA A 87 4.87 8.20 -1.50
N ALA A 88 4.44 8.84 -2.59
CA ALA A 88 4.39 8.22 -3.91
C ALA A 88 5.78 7.78 -4.40
N ALA A 89 6.80 8.62 -4.20
CA ALA A 89 8.18 8.33 -4.57
C ALA A 89 8.76 7.16 -3.77
N MET A 90 8.44 7.04 -2.47
CA MET A 90 8.77 5.86 -1.66
C MET A 90 8.09 4.60 -2.20
N GLY A 91 6.83 4.70 -2.63
CA GLY A 91 6.10 3.60 -3.27
C GLY A 91 6.77 3.13 -4.56
N LEU A 92 7.19 4.06 -5.42
CA LEU A 92 7.93 3.77 -6.64
C LEU A 92 9.27 3.08 -6.34
N TRP A 93 10.10 3.67 -5.46
CA TRP A 93 11.40 3.11 -5.11
C TRP A 93 11.28 1.75 -4.40
N GLY A 94 10.31 1.62 -3.49
CA GLY A 94 10.05 0.34 -2.81
C GLY A 94 9.63 -0.75 -3.77
N THR A 95 8.91 -0.40 -4.84
CA THR A 95 8.62 -1.34 -5.92
C THR A 95 9.89 -1.78 -6.64
N VAL A 96 10.80 -0.86 -6.97
CA VAL A 96 12.09 -1.21 -7.59
C VAL A 96 12.87 -2.19 -6.71
N VAL A 97 12.91 -1.94 -5.39
CA VAL A 97 13.59 -2.80 -4.43
C VAL A 97 12.92 -4.18 -4.32
N PHE A 98 11.60 -4.24 -4.22
CA PHE A 98 10.86 -5.50 -4.22
C PHE A 98 11.12 -6.30 -5.49
N MET A 99 11.10 -5.64 -6.66
CA MET A 99 11.32 -6.29 -7.94
C MET A 99 12.75 -6.81 -8.12
N ALA A 100 13.75 -6.10 -7.60
CA ALA A 100 15.11 -6.62 -7.55
C ALA A 100 15.16 -7.92 -6.73
N PHE A 101 14.50 -7.96 -5.58
CA PHE A 101 14.37 -9.18 -4.78
C PHE A 101 13.58 -10.28 -5.50
N ASP A 102 12.48 -9.92 -6.16
CA ASP A 102 11.65 -10.83 -6.93
C ASP A 102 12.44 -11.53 -8.05
N ILE A 103 13.15 -10.74 -8.85
CA ILE A 103 13.95 -11.24 -9.97
C ILE A 103 15.16 -12.05 -9.51
N VAL A 104 15.89 -11.57 -8.49
CA VAL A 104 17.17 -12.18 -8.10
C VAL A 104 16.99 -13.36 -7.15
N VAL A 105 15.91 -13.38 -6.36
CA VAL A 105 15.70 -14.39 -5.31
C VAL A 105 14.47 -15.24 -5.59
N LEU A 106 13.28 -14.64 -5.72
CA LEU A 106 12.03 -15.41 -5.75
C LEU A 106 11.86 -16.19 -7.05
N ARG A 107 12.13 -15.58 -8.20
CA ARG A 107 11.99 -16.23 -9.52
C ARG A 107 12.96 -17.39 -9.72
N PRO A 108 14.27 -17.29 -9.42
CA PRO A 108 15.20 -18.42 -9.54
C PRO A 108 14.80 -19.61 -8.65
N LEU A 109 14.16 -19.34 -7.51
CA LEU A 109 13.63 -20.36 -6.59
C LEU A 109 12.26 -20.92 -7.00
N LYS A 110 11.76 -20.58 -8.20
CA LYS A 110 10.45 -21.01 -8.71
C LYS A 110 9.33 -20.70 -7.71
N ALA A 111 9.34 -19.47 -7.17
CA ALA A 111 8.32 -18.99 -6.25
C ALA A 111 6.91 -19.04 -6.83
N TYR A 112 6.77 -18.74 -8.12
CA TYR A 112 5.50 -18.65 -8.82
C TYR A 112 5.38 -19.73 -9.92
N PRO A 113 4.14 -20.03 -10.37
CA PRO A 113 3.95 -20.82 -11.58
C PRO A 113 4.60 -20.16 -12.80
N TRP A 114 5.04 -20.99 -13.75
CA TRP A 114 5.71 -20.60 -15.01
C TRP A 114 4.90 -19.63 -15.89
N THR A 115 3.61 -19.45 -15.61
CA THR A 115 2.70 -18.58 -16.36
C THR A 115 3.14 -17.12 -16.35
N TRP A 116 3.80 -16.65 -15.29
CA TRP A 116 4.36 -15.29 -15.26
C TRP A 116 5.49 -15.11 -16.28
N ASP A 117 6.40 -16.06 -16.40
CA ASP A 117 7.45 -15.97 -17.41
C ASP A 117 6.86 -16.15 -18.83
N ALA A 118 5.80 -16.94 -18.97
CA ALA A 118 5.12 -17.13 -20.26
C ALA A 118 4.45 -15.86 -20.80
N VAL A 119 3.80 -15.05 -19.94
CA VAL A 119 3.19 -13.76 -20.36
C VAL A 119 4.22 -12.82 -20.98
N GLY A 120 5.46 -12.88 -20.49
CA GLY A 120 6.57 -12.07 -21.00
C GLY A 120 7.41 -12.69 -22.09
N GLY A 121 7.14 -13.92 -22.52
CA GLY A 121 8.07 -14.68 -23.37
C GLY A 121 9.46 -14.83 -22.74
N GLY A 122 9.53 -15.01 -21.42
CA GLY A 122 10.77 -15.05 -20.63
C GLY A 122 11.35 -13.66 -20.30
N SER A 123 10.81 -12.59 -20.87
CA SER A 123 11.21 -11.23 -20.56
C SER A 123 10.55 -10.72 -19.29
N SER A 124 11.34 -9.99 -18.51
CA SER A 124 10.89 -9.23 -17.35
C SER A 124 10.46 -7.79 -17.71
N TRP A 125 10.42 -7.38 -18.97
CA TRP A 125 10.12 -5.97 -19.28
C TRP A 125 8.63 -5.62 -19.14
N TRP A 126 7.72 -6.54 -19.47
CA TRP A 126 6.28 -6.27 -19.44
C TRP A 126 5.74 -6.06 -18.01
N TYR A 127 6.38 -6.67 -17.01
CA TYR A 127 5.89 -6.66 -15.63
C TYR A 127 6.35 -5.40 -14.87
N LEU A 128 7.54 -4.84 -15.19
CA LEU A 128 8.11 -3.69 -14.47
C LEU A 128 7.18 -2.46 -14.44
N PRO A 129 6.60 -2.00 -15.57
CA PRO A 129 5.73 -0.81 -15.56
C PRO A 129 4.46 -1.01 -14.74
N ILE A 130 3.88 -2.21 -14.76
CA ILE A 130 2.65 -2.52 -14.00
C ILE A 130 2.89 -2.36 -12.51
N TRP A 131 4.00 -2.89 -12.01
CA TRP A 131 4.36 -2.77 -10.61
C TRP A 131 4.71 -1.33 -10.24
N TRP A 132 5.47 -0.63 -11.08
CA TRP A 132 5.79 0.78 -10.86
C TRP A 132 4.53 1.62 -10.71
N MET A 133 3.58 1.46 -11.63
CA MET A 133 2.30 2.15 -11.57
C MET A 133 1.54 1.77 -10.31
N LEU A 134 1.41 0.48 -9.99
CA LEU A 134 0.64 0.02 -8.84
C LEU A 134 1.22 0.53 -7.52
N GLY A 135 2.52 0.34 -7.29
CA GLY A 135 3.19 0.74 -6.04
C GLY A 135 3.18 2.25 -5.83
N THR A 136 3.41 3.02 -6.90
CA THR A 136 3.29 4.48 -6.85
C THR A 136 1.85 4.90 -6.57
N PHE A 137 0.88 4.29 -7.27
CA PHE A 137 -0.54 4.63 -7.17
C PHE A 137 -1.08 4.40 -5.75
N VAL A 138 -0.85 3.23 -5.16
CA VAL A 138 -1.41 2.91 -3.84
C VAL A 138 -0.79 3.77 -2.73
N ALA A 139 0.51 4.07 -2.82
CA ALA A 139 1.17 4.98 -1.89
C ALA A 139 0.71 6.43 -2.07
N TRP A 140 0.47 6.86 -3.32
CA TRP A 140 -0.06 8.18 -3.64
C TRP A 140 -1.48 8.37 -3.09
N MET A 141 -2.38 7.41 -3.32
CA MET A 141 -3.76 7.46 -2.79
C MET A 141 -3.77 7.45 -1.26
N GLY A 142 -2.92 6.63 -0.62
CA GLY A 142 -2.77 6.64 0.84
C GLY A 142 -2.21 7.95 1.37
N GLY A 143 -1.29 8.59 0.64
CA GLY A 143 -0.82 9.95 0.90
C GLY A 143 -1.95 10.98 0.88
N ILE A 144 -2.81 10.95 -0.14
CA ILE A 144 -3.96 11.86 -0.26
C ILE A 144 -4.91 11.71 0.94
N LEU A 145 -5.24 10.48 1.32
CA LEU A 145 -6.11 10.22 2.47
C LEU A 145 -5.49 10.67 3.78
N THR A 146 -4.20 10.41 3.97
CA THR A 146 -3.44 10.83 5.17
C THR A 146 -3.43 12.35 5.28
N ALA A 147 -3.07 13.06 4.21
CA ALA A 147 -3.06 14.53 4.17
C ALA A 147 -4.46 15.14 4.31
N SER A 148 -5.50 14.50 3.78
CA SER A 148 -6.89 14.90 3.98
C SER A 148 -7.32 14.83 5.44
N GLN A 149 -6.94 13.76 6.13
CA GLN A 149 -7.23 13.59 7.56
C GLN A 149 -6.39 14.51 8.43
N ALA A 150 -5.13 14.76 8.06
CA ALA A 150 -4.23 15.68 8.79
C ALA A 150 -4.75 17.12 8.80
N ARG A 151 -5.49 17.52 7.75
CA ARG A 151 -6.19 18.81 7.70
C ARG A 151 -7.40 18.90 8.65
N ARG A 152 -7.95 17.76 9.07
CA ARG A 152 -9.09 17.66 9.98
C ARG A 152 -8.68 17.38 11.43
N GLY A 153 -7.37 17.36 11.72
CA GLY A 153 -6.80 17.03 13.02
C GLY A 153 -5.76 15.91 12.92
N GLU A 154 -5.76 15.00 13.89
CA GLU A 154 -4.76 13.93 13.95
C GLU A 154 -5.01 12.83 12.89
N ALA A 155 -3.98 12.53 12.11
CA ALA A 155 -3.97 11.54 11.03
C ALA A 155 -3.28 10.23 11.47
N THR A 156 -3.82 9.59 12.51
CA THR A 156 -3.30 8.29 12.95
C THR A 156 -3.52 7.21 11.89
N LEU A 157 -2.59 6.25 11.79
CA LEU A 157 -2.67 5.15 10.83
C LEU A 157 -4.03 4.46 10.83
N VAL A 158 -4.55 4.14 12.02
CA VAL A 158 -5.85 3.46 12.19
C VAL A 158 -6.98 4.31 11.61
N ARG A 159 -7.00 5.61 11.89
CA ARG A 159 -8.08 6.51 11.46
C ARG A 159 -8.12 6.70 9.94
N VAL A 160 -6.98 6.59 9.28
CA VAL A 160 -6.88 6.70 7.81
C VAL A 160 -7.13 5.36 7.14
N ALA A 161 -6.61 4.25 7.69
CA ALA A 161 -6.70 2.93 7.08
C ALA A 161 -8.05 2.23 7.29
N LEU A 162 -8.68 2.41 8.46
CA LEU A 162 -9.90 1.70 8.84
C LEU A 162 -11.06 1.91 7.84
N PRO A 163 -11.36 3.13 7.35
CA PRO A 163 -12.40 3.31 6.34
C PRO A 163 -12.14 2.52 5.05
N VAL A 164 -10.88 2.44 4.61
CA VAL A 164 -10.51 1.66 3.42
C VAL A 164 -10.67 0.18 3.68
N ILE A 165 -10.26 -0.32 4.85
CA ILE A 165 -10.41 -1.72 5.23
C ILE A 165 -11.90 -2.11 5.30
N VAL A 166 -12.73 -1.29 5.95
CA VAL A 166 -14.18 -1.54 6.06
C VAL A 166 -14.83 -1.54 4.68
N ALA A 167 -14.53 -0.55 3.83
CA ALA A 167 -15.04 -0.48 2.46
C ALA A 167 -14.60 -1.71 1.64
N THR A 168 -13.37 -2.18 1.84
CA THR A 168 -12.85 -3.41 1.20
C THR A 168 -13.68 -4.63 1.60
N VAL A 169 -13.93 -4.82 2.90
CA VAL A 169 -14.71 -5.95 3.41
C VAL A 169 -16.14 -5.91 2.86
N VAL A 170 -16.77 -4.74 2.85
CA VAL A 170 -18.12 -4.56 2.29
C VAL A 170 -18.12 -4.91 0.80
N LEU A 171 -17.18 -4.36 0.02
CA LEU A 171 -17.12 -4.57 -1.43
C LEU A 171 -16.86 -6.04 -1.79
N VAL A 172 -15.95 -6.72 -1.08
CA VAL A 172 -15.68 -8.15 -1.26
C VAL A 172 -16.92 -8.99 -0.91
N THR A 173 -17.62 -8.63 0.17
CA THR A 173 -18.85 -9.32 0.59
C THR A 173 -19.94 -9.19 -0.47
N VAL A 174 -20.16 -7.98 -1.00
CA VAL A 174 -21.10 -7.73 -2.10
C VAL A 174 -20.70 -8.52 -3.35
N ALA A 175 -19.42 -8.52 -3.73
CA ALA A 175 -18.94 -9.29 -4.88
C ALA A 175 -19.19 -10.80 -4.71
N ARG A 176 -19.03 -11.33 -3.48
CA ARG A 176 -19.36 -12.74 -3.19
C ARG A 176 -20.84 -13.03 -3.34
N PHE A 177 -21.72 -12.20 -2.78
CA PHE A 177 -23.16 -12.38 -2.94
C PHE A 177 -23.63 -12.21 -4.39
N ALA A 178 -22.95 -11.39 -5.17
CA ALA A 178 -23.19 -11.23 -6.61
C ALA A 178 -22.65 -12.41 -7.46
N GLY A 179 -22.09 -13.45 -6.85
CA GLY A 179 -21.66 -14.67 -7.54
C GLY A 179 -20.24 -14.64 -8.13
N PHE A 180 -19.41 -13.64 -7.79
CA PHE A 180 -18.02 -13.62 -8.25
C PHE A 180 -17.20 -14.75 -7.60
N ALA A 181 -16.78 -15.72 -8.42
CA ALA A 181 -16.08 -16.93 -7.98
C ALA A 181 -14.54 -16.82 -7.90
N ALA A 182 -13.97 -15.61 -8.03
CA ALA A 182 -12.52 -15.42 -7.93
C ALA A 182 -11.97 -15.81 -6.53
N PRO A 183 -10.68 -16.15 -6.38
CA PRO A 183 -10.08 -16.44 -5.08
C PRO A 183 -10.22 -15.26 -4.09
N LEU A 184 -10.49 -15.55 -2.82
CA LEU A 184 -10.74 -14.51 -1.80
C LEU A 184 -9.57 -13.50 -1.65
N PRO A 185 -8.29 -13.92 -1.67
CA PRO A 185 -7.18 -12.97 -1.59
C PRO A 185 -7.13 -12.03 -2.79
N ALA A 186 -7.45 -12.53 -3.99
CA ALA A 186 -7.50 -11.72 -5.20
C ALA A 186 -8.64 -10.68 -5.15
N LEU A 187 -9.84 -11.09 -4.72
CA LEU A 187 -10.95 -10.16 -4.48
C LEU A 187 -10.61 -9.12 -3.43
N THR A 188 -9.89 -9.51 -2.38
CA THR A 188 -9.46 -8.60 -1.31
C THR A 188 -8.50 -7.54 -1.84
N GLY A 189 -7.48 -7.94 -2.61
CA GLY A 189 -6.54 -7.01 -3.23
C GLY A 189 -7.23 -6.03 -4.19
N ALA A 190 -8.12 -6.53 -5.05
CA ALA A 190 -8.88 -5.68 -5.97
C ALA A 190 -9.84 -4.73 -5.22
N GLY A 191 -10.59 -5.27 -4.26
CA GLY A 191 -11.52 -4.50 -3.43
C GLY A 191 -10.82 -3.41 -2.63
N PHE A 192 -9.61 -3.69 -2.14
CA PHE A 192 -8.79 -2.71 -1.44
C PHE A 192 -8.34 -1.57 -2.36
N ALA A 193 -7.80 -1.89 -3.53
CA ALA A 193 -7.38 -0.88 -4.50
C ALA A 193 -8.56 0.02 -4.93
N ILE A 194 -9.73 -0.56 -5.20
CA ILE A 194 -10.95 0.17 -5.55
C ILE A 194 -11.40 1.07 -4.39
N SER A 195 -11.46 0.54 -3.17
CA SER A 195 -11.90 1.28 -1.99
C SER A 195 -10.97 2.45 -1.69
N LEU A 196 -9.66 2.22 -1.79
CA LEU A 196 -8.63 3.23 -1.61
C LEU A 196 -8.76 4.35 -2.65
N ALA A 197 -8.88 3.99 -3.92
CA ALA A 197 -9.03 4.94 -5.02
C ALA A 197 -10.32 5.77 -4.89
N ALA A 198 -11.45 5.13 -4.61
CA ALA A 198 -12.74 5.80 -4.46
C ALA A 198 -12.72 6.81 -3.29
N LEU A 199 -12.19 6.41 -2.13
CA LEU A 199 -12.10 7.29 -0.97
C LEU A 199 -11.12 8.45 -1.20
N ALA A 200 -10.00 8.20 -1.87
CA ALA A 200 -9.05 9.25 -2.24
C ALA A 200 -9.69 10.26 -3.24
N ALA A 201 -10.44 9.77 -4.23
CA ALA A 201 -11.18 10.62 -5.16
C ALA A 201 -12.23 11.48 -4.43
N VAL A 202 -12.98 10.91 -3.49
CA VAL A 202 -13.92 11.66 -2.63
C VAL A 202 -13.19 12.71 -1.80
N ALA A 203 -12.01 12.40 -1.26
CA ALA A 203 -11.20 13.35 -0.50
C ALA A 203 -10.71 14.53 -1.35
N LEU A 204 -10.37 14.28 -2.62
CA LEU A 204 -10.03 15.34 -3.58
C LEU A 204 -11.25 16.17 -3.97
N ALA A 205 -12.39 15.53 -4.28
CA ALA A 205 -13.61 16.22 -4.68
C ALA A 205 -14.15 17.16 -3.59
N ARG A 206 -14.01 16.80 -2.30
CA ARG A 206 -14.39 17.66 -1.17
C ARG A 206 -13.45 18.85 -0.94
N LYS A 207 -12.32 18.92 -1.66
CA LYS A 207 -11.37 20.04 -1.60
C LYS A 207 -11.64 21.09 -2.69
N ALA A 208 -12.28 20.68 -3.79
CA ALA A 208 -12.70 21.55 -4.89
C ALA A 208 -13.97 22.32 -4.50
#